data_AF-A0A9Y4NVG1-F1
#
_entry.id   AF-A0A9Y4NVG1-F1
#
_cell.length_a   1.000
_cell.length_b   1.000
_cell.length_c   1.000
_cell.angle_alpha   90.00
_cell.angle_beta   90.00
_cell.angle_gamma   90.00
#
_symmetry.space_group_name_H-M   'P 1'
#
loop_
_entity.id
_entity.type
_entity.pdbx_description
1 polymer ?
#
loop_
_entity_poly.entity_id
_entity_poly.type
_entity_poly.pdbx_seq_one_letter_code
_entity_poly.pdbx_strand_id
1 'polypeptide(L)'
;MSFPPVFQIEEITFKNYYTAYVTVRLLRRSPGQEAPAKWCTALRDLPLMDNPHTEGGSQDYYSIHRTQMQAEADHVVSVRLILRQPSSAWLTFSLEDVKIFPHLEPDPEKEVSDWLSDLTLVDQHPDLEGLPDPQTVSSSIQQMWALTEVMQTNQTTASIGRFDVDGCYDINLLSLT
;
A
#
# COMPACT_ATOMS: atom_id res chain seq x y z
N MET A 1 8.32 -5.00 20.16
CA MET A 1 7.56 -5.98 19.35
C MET A 1 8.52 -7.09 18.95
N SER A 2 8.35 -8.29 19.49
CA SER A 2 9.12 -9.48 19.07
C SER A 2 8.37 -10.18 17.96
N PHE A 3 8.99 -10.35 16.79
CA PHE A 3 8.43 -11.16 15.72
C PHE A 3 8.29 -12.63 16.17
N PRO A 4 7.27 -13.37 15.70
CA PRO A 4 7.22 -14.81 15.89
C PRO A 4 8.51 -15.48 15.36
N PRO A 5 8.82 -16.73 15.78
CA PRO A 5 10.08 -17.40 15.44
C PRO A 5 10.33 -17.51 13.92
N VAL A 6 9.27 -17.41 13.13
CA VAL A 6 9.28 -17.12 11.70
C VAL A 6 8.10 -16.19 11.38
N PHE A 7 8.25 -15.30 10.40
CA PHE A 7 7.16 -14.44 9.91
C PHE A 7 7.12 -14.43 8.37
N GLN A 8 5.98 -14.01 7.84
CA GLN A 8 5.79 -13.79 6.40
C GLN A 8 5.78 -12.29 6.15
N ILE A 9 6.46 -11.80 5.12
CA ILE A 9 6.53 -10.37 4.82
C ILE A 9 5.59 -10.03 3.68
N GLU A 10 4.70 -9.07 3.91
CA GLU A 10 3.88 -8.47 2.85
C GLU A 10 4.58 -7.26 2.23
N GLU A 11 5.08 -6.37 3.08
CA GLU A 11 5.60 -5.09 2.64
C GLU A 11 6.74 -4.62 3.57
N ILE A 12 7.78 -4.04 2.99
CA ILE A 12 8.82 -3.32 3.74
C ILE A 12 8.76 -1.86 3.30
N THR A 13 8.53 -0.96 4.25
CA THR A 13 8.55 0.47 3.98
C THR A 13 9.67 1.15 4.74
N PHE A 14 10.20 2.22 4.17
CA PHE A 14 11.24 3.04 4.79
C PHE A 14 11.31 4.39 4.09
N LYS A 15 11.88 5.37 4.78
CA LYS A 15 12.28 6.64 4.20
C LYS A 15 13.76 6.57 3.82
N ASN A 16 14.09 6.95 2.59
CA ASN A 16 15.47 7.03 2.16
C ASN A 16 16.19 8.18 2.91
N TYR A 17 17.46 7.99 3.20
CA TYR A 17 18.35 9.05 3.65
C TYR A 17 19.69 8.93 2.90
N TYR A 18 19.75 9.51 1.71
CA TYR A 18 20.92 9.53 0.83
C TYR A 18 21.50 8.14 0.49
N THR A 19 20.70 7.07 0.54
CA THR A 19 21.12 5.75 0.03
C THR A 19 20.80 5.65 -1.46
N ALA A 20 21.75 5.27 -2.30
CA ALA A 20 21.52 5.15 -3.74
C ALA A 20 20.90 3.81 -4.13
N TYR A 21 21.33 2.71 -3.50
CA TYR A 21 20.81 1.39 -3.79
C TYR A 21 20.59 0.58 -2.51
N VAL A 22 19.53 -0.22 -2.50
CA VAL A 22 19.27 -1.21 -1.45
C VAL A 22 19.18 -2.62 -2.01
N THR A 23 19.87 -3.56 -1.34
CA THR A 23 19.70 -4.99 -1.57
C THR A 23 19.03 -5.61 -0.34
N VAL A 24 17.96 -6.37 -0.56
CA VAL A 24 17.21 -7.07 0.49
C VAL A 24 17.57 -8.54 0.48
N ARG A 25 18.08 -9.03 1.61
CA ARG A 25 18.32 -10.46 1.85
C ARG A 25 17.44 -10.96 2.98
N LEU A 26 16.93 -12.18 2.82
CA LEU A 26 16.08 -12.85 3.79
C LEU A 26 16.81 -14.09 4.31
N LEU A 27 16.83 -14.28 5.62
CA LEU A 27 17.22 -15.53 6.24
C LEU A 27 15.97 -16.40 6.37
N ARG A 28 15.89 -17.47 5.59
CA ARG A 28 14.69 -18.32 5.53
C ARG A 28 14.97 -19.71 6.09
N ARG A 29 13.96 -20.30 6.72
CA ARG A 29 13.95 -21.72 7.09
C ARG A 29 13.11 -22.49 6.07
N SER A 30 13.65 -23.57 5.54
CA SER A 30 12.90 -24.45 4.64
C SER A 30 11.84 -25.23 5.42
N PRO A 31 10.55 -25.17 5.03
CA PRO A 31 9.53 -25.99 5.68
C PRO A 31 9.80 -27.47 5.40
N GLY A 32 9.70 -28.31 6.43
CA GLY A 32 9.84 -29.77 6.31
C GLY A 32 11.27 -30.33 6.28
N GLN A 33 12.31 -29.48 6.34
CA GLN A 33 13.69 -29.93 6.58
C GLN A 33 14.22 -29.32 7.86
N GLU A 34 14.84 -30.15 8.70
CA GLU A 34 15.61 -29.75 9.88
C GLU A 34 16.96 -29.09 9.50
N ALA A 35 16.98 -28.43 8.33
CA ALA A 35 18.13 -27.75 7.79
C ALA A 35 18.29 -26.37 8.47
N PRO A 36 19.54 -25.89 8.65
CA PRO A 36 19.78 -24.56 9.16
C PRO A 36 19.22 -23.51 8.21
N ALA A 37 18.83 -22.36 8.77
CA ALA A 37 18.31 -21.26 7.97
C ALA A 37 19.37 -20.75 6.98
N LYS A 38 18.94 -20.42 5.76
CA LYS A 38 19.82 -20.00 4.66
C LYS A 38 19.48 -18.60 4.19
N TRP A 39 20.51 -17.80 3.93
CA TRP A 39 20.35 -16.47 3.32
C TRP A 39 20.04 -16.58 1.83
N CYS A 40 18.92 -16.01 1.40
CA CYS A 40 18.58 -15.78 0.00
C CYS A 40 18.53 -14.28 -0.31
N THR A 41 18.72 -13.91 -1.58
CA THR A 41 18.53 -12.52 -2.03
C THR A 41 17.10 -12.40 -2.51
N ALA A 42 16.30 -11.56 -1.87
CA ALA A 42 14.92 -11.31 -2.27
C ALA A 42 14.85 -10.20 -3.33
N LEU A 43 15.67 -9.16 -3.17
CA LEU A 43 15.75 -8.07 -4.13
C LEU A 43 17.19 -7.56 -4.17
N ARG A 44 17.70 -7.26 -5.36
CA ARG A 44 19.10 -6.86 -5.58
C ARG A 44 19.16 -5.46 -6.18
N ASP A 45 19.98 -4.62 -5.56
CA ASP A 45 20.37 -3.29 -6.02
C ASP A 45 19.19 -2.45 -6.55
N LEU A 46 18.08 -2.38 -5.79
CA LEU A 46 16.96 -1.49 -6.11
C LEU A 46 17.46 -0.04 -6.02
N PRO A 47 17.36 0.75 -7.11
CA PRO A 47 17.72 2.16 -7.08
C PRO A 47 16.72 2.96 -6.24
N LEU A 48 17.24 3.78 -5.33
CA LEU A 48 16.48 4.71 -4.49
C LEU A 48 16.80 6.19 -4.83
N MET A 49 17.71 6.43 -5.77
CA MET A 49 18.07 7.76 -6.24
C MET A 49 18.21 7.71 -7.75
N ASP A 50 17.70 8.71 -8.46
CA ASP A 50 17.80 8.79 -9.93
C ASP A 50 19.27 8.87 -10.37
N ASN A 51 20.05 9.65 -9.62
CA ASN A 51 21.48 9.76 -9.76
C ASN A 51 22.13 9.76 -8.37
N PRO A 52 23.04 8.81 -8.08
CA PRO A 52 23.73 8.75 -6.78
C PRO A 52 24.48 10.02 -6.38
N HIS A 53 24.84 10.87 -7.33
CA HIS A 53 25.60 12.11 -7.10
C HIS A 53 24.72 13.36 -6.91
N THR A 54 23.40 13.24 -7.01
CA THR A 54 22.45 14.34 -6.78
C THR A 54 21.53 14.03 -5.61
N GLU A 55 20.67 14.97 -5.21
CA GLU A 55 19.76 14.79 -4.06
C GLU A 55 18.42 14.10 -4.44
N GLY A 56 18.14 13.94 -5.73
CA GLY A 56 16.87 13.35 -6.20
C GLY A 56 16.63 11.95 -5.65
N GLY A 57 15.47 11.72 -5.02
CA GLY A 57 15.09 10.45 -4.38
C GLY A 57 15.70 10.21 -2.99
N SER A 58 16.62 11.06 -2.54
CA SER A 58 17.38 10.83 -1.30
C SER A 58 16.56 10.88 -0.01
N GLN A 59 15.35 11.46 -0.04
CA GLN A 59 14.45 11.64 1.11
C GLN A 59 13.06 11.03 0.87
N ASP A 60 12.89 10.27 -0.22
CA ASP A 60 11.60 9.72 -0.62
C ASP A 60 11.22 8.52 0.25
N TYR A 61 9.91 8.29 0.35
CA TYR A 61 9.37 7.07 0.96
C TYR A 61 9.29 5.95 -0.07
N TYR A 62 9.78 4.79 0.31
CA TYR A 62 9.75 3.59 -0.50
C TYR A 62 8.90 2.51 0.15
N SER A 63 8.22 1.75 -0.71
CA SER A 63 7.58 0.50 -0.37
C SER A 63 8.11 -0.61 -1.27
N ILE A 64 8.50 -1.73 -0.65
CA ILE A 64 8.88 -2.97 -1.31
C ILE A 64 7.82 -4.00 -0.96
N HIS A 65 6.92 -4.26 -1.90
CA HIS A 65 5.92 -5.31 -1.79
C HIS A 65 6.52 -6.69 -2.06
N ARG A 66 5.89 -7.70 -1.48
CA ARG A 66 6.19 -9.12 -1.69
C ARG A 66 6.29 -9.51 -3.16
N THR A 67 5.43 -8.95 -4.02
CA THR A 67 5.39 -9.23 -5.46
C THR A 67 6.65 -8.80 -6.20
N GLN A 68 7.42 -7.87 -5.63
CA GLN A 68 8.70 -7.41 -6.18
C GLN A 68 9.88 -8.31 -5.76
N MET A 69 9.67 -9.22 -4.81
CA MET A 69 10.71 -10.11 -4.29
C MET A 69 10.85 -11.37 -5.16
N GLN A 70 12.07 -11.69 -5.56
CA GLN A 70 12.41 -12.89 -6.34
C GLN A 70 12.38 -14.17 -5.50
N ALA A 71 12.59 -14.04 -4.19
CA ALA A 71 12.49 -15.15 -3.26
C ALA A 71 11.18 -15.03 -2.49
N GLU A 72 10.49 -16.15 -2.25
CA GLU A 72 9.26 -16.11 -1.43
C GLU A 72 9.57 -15.51 -0.07
N ALA A 73 8.71 -14.62 0.39
CA ALA A 73 8.87 -13.91 1.64
C ALA A 73 8.27 -14.67 2.84
N ASP A 74 8.28 -16.00 2.76
CA ASP A 74 7.75 -16.93 3.76
C ASP A 74 8.83 -17.53 4.65
N HIS A 75 8.44 -17.88 5.87
CA HIS A 75 9.30 -18.51 6.87
C HIS A 75 10.59 -17.70 7.12
N VAL A 76 10.45 -16.37 7.14
CA VAL A 76 11.56 -15.43 7.33
C VAL A 76 11.90 -15.36 8.82
N VAL A 77 13.18 -15.55 9.12
CA VAL A 77 13.75 -15.42 10.48
C VAL A 77 14.37 -14.06 10.67
N SER A 78 15.00 -13.51 9.62
CA SER A 78 15.72 -12.24 9.69
C SER A 78 15.76 -11.57 8.32
N VAL A 79 15.75 -10.24 8.32
CA VAL A 79 15.89 -9.39 7.14
C VAL A 79 17.21 -8.63 7.24
N ARG A 80 17.93 -8.53 6.13
CA ARG A 80 19.13 -7.71 5.99
C ARG A 80 18.96 -6.75 4.84
N LEU A 81 18.99 -5.46 5.15
CA LEU A 81 19.04 -4.37 4.18
C LEU A 81 20.52 -3.99 3.99
N ILE A 82 21.03 -4.13 2.78
CA ILE A 82 22.40 -3.77 2.42
C ILE A 82 22.34 -2.47 1.63
N LEU A 83 22.84 -1.40 2.23
CA LEU A 83 22.80 -0.05 1.69
C LEU A 83 24.08 0.22 0.91
N ARG A 84 23.97 0.86 -0.26
CA ARG A 84 25.11 1.25 -1.08
C ARG A 84 24.95 2.69 -1.54
N GLN A 85 26.03 3.45 -1.41
CA GLN A 85 26.14 4.82 -1.89
C GLN A 85 27.50 4.99 -2.58
N PRO A 86 27.56 4.99 -3.92
CA PRO A 86 28.82 5.12 -4.65
C PRO A 86 29.35 6.56 -4.68
N SER A 87 28.54 7.57 -4.39
CA SER A 87 28.98 8.96 -4.34
C SER A 87 29.73 9.26 -3.05
N SER A 88 30.92 9.84 -3.17
CA SER A 88 31.71 10.32 -2.03
C SER A 88 31.16 11.59 -1.38
N ALA A 89 30.20 12.27 -2.03
CA ALA A 89 29.56 13.45 -1.48
C ALA A 89 28.69 13.14 -0.25
N TRP A 90 28.19 11.90 -0.16
CA TRP A 90 27.28 11.47 0.90
C TRP A 90 28.02 10.57 1.90
N LEU A 91 28.66 11.20 2.89
CA LEU A 91 29.43 10.49 3.93
C LEU A 91 28.53 9.73 4.90
N THR A 92 27.32 10.24 5.12
CA THR A 92 26.29 9.62 5.97
C THR A 92 25.11 9.28 5.10
N PHE A 93 24.79 7.99 5.05
CA PHE A 93 23.60 7.48 4.38
C PHE A 93 22.99 6.36 5.22
N SER A 94 21.66 6.30 5.23
CA SER A 94 20.90 5.34 6.00
C SER A 94 19.48 5.18 5.43
N LEU A 95 18.68 4.40 6.12
CA LEU A 95 17.23 4.38 5.96
C LEU A 95 16.60 4.80 7.30
N GLU A 96 15.58 5.63 7.23
CA GLU A 96 14.78 6.06 8.39
C GLU A 96 13.42 5.36 8.35
N ASP A 97 12.71 5.35 9.49
CA ASP A 97 11.33 4.87 9.61
C ASP A 97 11.05 3.48 9.00
N VAL A 98 12.02 2.56 9.13
CA VAL A 98 11.91 1.20 8.58
C VAL A 98 10.80 0.43 9.28
N LYS A 99 9.81 -0.02 8.51
CA LYS A 99 8.68 -0.84 8.96
C LYS A 99 8.57 -2.08 8.09
N ILE A 100 8.20 -3.20 8.73
CA ILE A 100 7.96 -4.47 8.05
C ILE A 100 6.55 -4.90 8.42
N PHE A 101 5.69 -4.99 7.42
CA PHE A 101 4.32 -5.42 7.57
C PHE A 101 4.22 -6.92 7.28
N PRO A 102 3.66 -7.70 8.22
CA PRO A 102 3.49 -9.13 8.02
C PRO A 102 2.38 -9.40 7.00
N HIS A 103 2.53 -10.48 6.24
CA HIS A 103 1.41 -11.02 5.47
C HIS A 103 0.47 -11.75 6.43
N LEU A 104 -0.77 -11.28 6.51
CA LEU A 104 -1.85 -11.99 7.17
C LEU A 104 -2.64 -12.65 6.05
N GLU A 105 -2.59 -13.97 5.96
CA GLU A 105 -3.60 -14.66 5.14
C GLU A 105 -4.97 -14.30 5.73
N PRO A 106 -5.91 -13.77 4.93
CA PRO A 106 -7.25 -13.51 5.42
C PRO A 106 -7.87 -14.86 5.73
N ASP A 107 -7.97 -15.17 7.02
CA ASP A 107 -8.77 -16.28 7.49
C ASP A 107 -10.23 -15.84 7.23
N PRO A 108 -10.94 -16.43 6.25
CA PRO A 108 -12.22 -15.89 5.77
C PRO A 108 -13.29 -15.84 6.88
N GLU A 109 -13.10 -16.61 7.96
CA GLU A 109 -13.98 -16.66 9.13
C GLU A 109 -13.76 -15.49 10.11
N LYS A 110 -12.57 -14.87 10.11
CA LYS A 110 -12.25 -13.73 11.01
C LYS A 110 -12.69 -12.40 10.45
N GLU A 111 -12.45 -12.14 9.17
CA GLU A 111 -12.93 -10.89 8.55
C GLU A 111 -14.45 -10.77 8.65
N VAL A 112 -15.17 -11.90 8.55
CA VAL A 112 -16.62 -11.88 8.73
C VAL A 112 -17.07 -11.55 10.14
N SER A 113 -16.32 -12.04 11.11
CA SER A 113 -16.60 -11.84 12.53
C SER A 113 -16.29 -10.41 12.96
N ASP A 114 -15.25 -9.78 12.42
CA ASP A 114 -14.86 -8.41 12.76
C ASP A 114 -15.86 -7.38 12.19
N TRP A 115 -16.36 -7.53 10.95
CA TRP A 115 -17.41 -6.63 10.44
C TRP A 115 -18.74 -6.79 11.16
N LEU A 116 -19.10 -8.03 11.55
CA LEU A 116 -20.31 -8.28 12.33
C LEU A 116 -20.20 -7.69 13.74
N SER A 117 -19.02 -7.79 14.35
CA SER A 117 -18.78 -7.27 15.70
C SER A 117 -18.97 -5.75 15.75
N ASP A 118 -18.49 -5.03 14.74
CA ASP A 118 -18.70 -3.58 14.62
C ASP A 118 -20.18 -3.19 14.46
N LEU A 119 -21.01 -4.04 13.85
CA LEU A 119 -22.45 -3.82 13.75
C LEU A 119 -23.20 -4.13 15.05
N THR A 120 -22.67 -5.02 15.89
CA THR A 120 -23.32 -5.41 17.16
C THR A 120 -23.01 -4.47 18.33
N LEU A 121 -22.00 -3.61 18.24
CA LEU A 121 -21.67 -2.65 19.31
C LEU A 121 -22.61 -1.44 19.39
N VAL A 122 -23.59 -1.33 18.49
CA VAL A 122 -24.55 -0.22 18.42
C VAL A 122 -25.95 -0.61 18.92
N ASP A 123 -26.07 -1.56 19.86
CA ASP A 123 -27.38 -1.91 20.44
C ASP A 123 -27.37 -2.05 21.98
N GLN A 124 -26.91 -1.00 22.66
CA GLN A 124 -27.36 -0.72 24.03
C GLN A 124 -28.41 0.40 23.98
N HIS A 125 -29.65 -0.02 23.75
CA HIS A 125 -30.86 0.80 23.80
C HIS A 125 -31.06 1.48 25.17
N PRO A 126 -31.58 2.73 25.19
CA PRO A 126 -32.74 2.98 26.02
C PRO A 126 -33.89 3.61 25.19
N ASP A 127 -35.08 3.05 25.38
CA ASP A 127 -36.42 3.46 24.96
C ASP A 127 -36.76 3.76 23.49
N LEU A 128 -37.62 2.88 22.96
CA LEU A 128 -38.30 2.93 21.66
C LEU A 128 -39.51 3.86 21.73
N GLU A 129 -39.42 5.07 21.18
CA GLU A 129 -40.55 5.73 20.50
C GLU A 129 -40.01 6.64 19.40
N GLY A 130 -40.30 6.30 18.13
CA GLY A 130 -40.07 7.22 17.01
C GLY A 130 -39.20 6.73 15.85
N LEU A 131 -38.86 5.44 15.77
CA LEU A 131 -38.17 4.92 14.57
C LEU A 131 -39.17 4.77 13.41
N PRO A 132 -38.87 5.31 12.21
CA PRO A 132 -39.72 5.15 11.04
C PRO A 132 -39.76 3.68 10.63
N ASP A 133 -40.95 3.23 10.23
CA ASP A 133 -41.21 1.84 9.84
C ASP A 133 -40.17 1.35 8.80
N PRO A 134 -39.51 0.20 9.03
CA PRO A 134 -38.48 -0.34 8.13
C PRO A 134 -38.94 -0.48 6.68
N GLN A 135 -40.23 -0.78 6.44
CA GLN A 135 -40.76 -0.88 5.08
C GLN A 135 -40.85 0.47 4.39
N THR A 136 -41.10 1.53 5.15
CA THR A 136 -41.08 2.91 4.66
C THR A 136 -39.66 3.32 4.23
N VAL A 137 -38.65 3.00 5.05
CA VAL A 137 -37.25 3.29 4.72
C VAL A 137 -36.82 2.51 3.48
N SER A 138 -37.14 1.21 3.40
CA SER A 138 -36.80 0.40 2.24
C SER A 138 -37.52 0.86 0.96
N SER A 139 -38.79 1.26 1.07
CA SER A 139 -39.57 1.78 -0.06
C SER A 139 -38.99 3.08 -0.59
N SER A 140 -38.55 3.99 0.30
CA SER A 140 -37.92 5.26 -0.11
C SER A 140 -36.59 5.04 -0.83
N ILE A 141 -35.76 4.11 -0.36
CA ILE A 141 -34.51 3.72 -1.03
C ILE A 141 -34.82 3.09 -2.38
N GLN A 142 -35.75 2.14 -2.45
CA GLN A 142 -36.15 1.50 -3.71
C GLN A 142 -36.71 2.51 -4.73
N GLN A 143 -37.49 3.49 -4.29
CA GLN A 143 -37.96 4.58 -5.14
C GLN A 143 -36.80 5.43 -5.68
N MET A 144 -35.79 5.70 -4.85
CA MET A 144 -34.59 6.43 -5.26
C MET A 144 -33.76 5.66 -6.29
N TRP A 145 -33.61 4.35 -6.11
CA TRP A 145 -32.97 3.47 -7.10
C TRP A 145 -33.75 3.45 -8.42
N ALA A 146 -35.10 3.40 -8.36
CA ALA A 146 -35.94 3.45 -9.55
C ALA A 146 -35.78 4.75 -10.35
N LEU A 147 -35.61 5.91 -9.68
CA LEU A 147 -35.37 7.19 -10.37
C LEU A 147 -34.04 7.19 -11.14
N THR A 148 -32.99 6.60 -10.56
CA THR A 148 -31.68 6.48 -11.23
C THR A 148 -31.76 5.62 -12.47
N GLU A 149 -32.55 4.55 -12.43
CA GLU A 149 -32.80 3.68 -13.58
C GLU A 149 -33.56 4.41 -14.68
N VAL A 150 -34.61 5.19 -14.34
CA VAL A 150 -35.37 5.98 -15.31
C VAL A 150 -34.53 7.08 -15.98
N MET A 151 -33.62 7.74 -15.24
CA MET A 151 -32.69 8.72 -15.81
C MET A 151 -31.67 8.10 -16.76
N GLN A 152 -31.25 6.85 -16.51
CA GLN A 152 -30.41 6.11 -17.45
C GLN A 152 -31.18 5.73 -18.72
N THR A 153 -32.45 5.32 -18.60
CA THR A 153 -33.26 4.93 -19.77
C THR A 153 -33.71 6.12 -20.62
N ASN A 154 -33.79 7.33 -20.05
CA ASN A 154 -34.22 8.55 -20.73
C ASN A 154 -33.07 9.46 -21.20
N GLN A 155 -31.82 8.96 -21.29
CA GLN A 155 -30.73 9.69 -21.94
C GLN A 155 -31.02 9.87 -23.45
N THR A 156 -31.86 10.85 -23.75
CA THR A 156 -31.90 11.52 -25.03
C THR A 156 -30.66 12.41 -25.09
N THR A 157 -29.88 12.24 -26.15
CA THR A 157 -28.72 13.04 -26.55
C THR A 157 -28.90 14.53 -26.29
N ALA A 158 -28.36 15.03 -25.18
CA ALA A 158 -27.98 16.42 -25.01
C ALA A 158 -26.56 16.40 -24.42
N SER A 159 -25.56 16.68 -25.27
CA SER A 159 -24.16 16.64 -24.87
C SER A 159 -23.90 17.71 -23.81
N ILE A 160 -23.70 17.27 -22.57
CA ILE A 160 -23.10 18.08 -21.52
C ILE A 160 -21.65 18.40 -21.95
N GLY A 161 -21.28 19.66 -21.85
CA GLY A 161 -20.17 20.28 -22.57
C GLY A 161 -18.84 19.54 -22.50
N ARG A 162 -18.24 19.30 -23.67
CA ARG A 162 -16.83 18.97 -23.80
C ARG A 162 -16.02 20.24 -23.54
N PHE A 163 -15.26 20.24 -22.46
CA PHE A 163 -14.09 21.09 -22.35
C PHE A 163 -12.99 20.41 -23.17
N ASP A 164 -12.77 20.89 -24.39
CA ASP A 164 -11.58 20.53 -25.17
C ASP A 164 -10.42 21.36 -24.60
N VAL A 165 -9.51 20.70 -23.89
CA VAL A 165 -8.29 21.34 -23.40
C VAL A 165 -7.26 21.18 -24.51
N ASP A 166 -7.16 22.18 -25.38
CA ASP A 166 -6.11 22.24 -26.41
C ASP A 166 -4.74 22.20 -25.73
N GLY A 167 -4.03 21.09 -25.91
CA GLY A 167 -2.71 20.81 -25.34
C GLY A 167 -1.60 21.68 -25.94
N CYS A 168 -1.46 22.91 -25.46
CA CYS A 168 -0.28 23.73 -25.69
C CYS A 168 0.17 24.42 -24.40
N TYR A 169 1.16 23.85 -23.74
CA TYR A 169 2.06 24.61 -22.88
C TYR A 169 3.35 24.84 -23.66
N ASP A 170 3.50 26.04 -24.20
CA ASP A 170 4.76 26.52 -24.77
C ASP A 170 5.62 27.07 -23.62
N ILE A 171 6.62 26.30 -23.21
CA ILE A 171 7.55 26.69 -22.14
C ILE A 171 8.66 27.52 -22.78
N ASN A 172 8.39 28.80 -23.04
CA ASN A 172 9.43 29.69 -23.54
C ASN A 172 10.48 29.96 -22.46
N LEU A 173 11.70 29.51 -22.79
CA LEU A 173 12.96 29.70 -22.10
C LEU A 173 13.16 31.16 -21.66
N LEU A 174 13.21 31.42 -20.36
CA LEU A 174 13.79 32.65 -19.83
C LEU A 174 15.26 32.38 -19.51
N SER A 175 16.16 32.70 -20.44
CA SER A 175 17.54 32.99 -20.11
C SER A 175 17.63 34.46 -19.68
N LEU A 176 18.10 34.73 -18.46
CA LEU A 176 18.50 36.06 -18.05
C LEU A 176 20.00 36.06 -17.79
N THR A 177 20.71 36.80 -18.64
CA THR A 177 22.12 37.22 -18.51
C THR A 177 22.30 38.17 -17.34
#